data_AF-A0A1B1S417-F1
#
_entry.id   AF-A0A1B1S417-F1
#
_cell.length_a   1.000
_cell.length_b   1.000
_cell.length_c   1.000
_cell.angle_alpha   90.00
_cell.angle_beta   90.00
_cell.angle_gamma   90.00
#
_symmetry.space_group_name_H-M   'P 1'
#
loop_
_entity.id
_entity.type
_entity.pdbx_description
1 polymer ?
#
loop_
_entity_poly.entity_id
_entity_poly.type
_entity_poly.pdbx_seq_one_letter_code
_entity_poly.pdbx_strand_id
1 'polypeptide(L)'
;MDVSWILIILGAVYVSGYLLYMASEKQIKALEKRVRQLEKQLTQIQQGEEWKEPDVNDELRELLQKGKMVEAVKRTREEFGWSLLDAKQYVDKLKENH
;
A
#
# COMPACT_ATOMS: atom_id res chain seq x y z
N MET A 1 37.85 29.65 30.73
CA MET A 1 36.46 29.81 30.25
C MET A 1 35.58 29.81 31.47
N ASP A 2 34.99 30.95 31.78
CA ASP A 2 34.26 31.17 33.03
C ASP A 2 32.94 30.38 33.04
N VAL A 3 32.68 29.70 34.15
CA VAL A 3 31.51 28.81 34.35
C VAL A 3 30.18 29.53 34.05
N SER A 4 30.16 30.87 34.20
CA SER A 4 29.03 31.73 33.85
C SER A 4 28.61 31.64 32.38
N TRP A 5 29.52 31.48 31.42
CA TRP A 5 29.16 31.37 30.01
C TRP A 5 28.53 30.01 29.66
N ILE A 6 28.96 28.94 30.34
CA ILE A 6 28.42 27.58 30.15
C ILE A 6 26.95 27.52 30.58
N LEU A 7 26.61 28.18 31.70
CA LEU A 7 25.22 28.25 32.18
C LEU A 7 24.30 29.02 31.21
N ILE A 8 24.80 30.07 30.57
CA ILE A 8 24.03 30.84 29.57
C ILE A 8 23.78 30.00 28.32
N ILE A 9 24.78 29.28 27.82
CA ILE A 9 24.66 28.42 26.64
C ILE A 9 23.67 27.28 26.92
N LEU A 10 23.75 26.67 28.10
CA LEU A 10 22.86 25.57 28.48
C LEU A 10 21.39 26.02 28.57
N GLY A 11 21.15 27.23 29.11
CA GLY A 11 19.84 27.86 29.11
C GLY A 11 19.32 28.17 27.71
N ALA A 12 20.19 28.70 26.84
CA ALA A 12 19.82 29.02 25.45
C ALA A 12 19.44 27.77 24.64
N VAL A 13 20.18 26.67 24.80
CA VAL A 13 19.86 25.38 24.17
C VAL A 13 18.54 24.82 24.70
N TYR A 14 18.29 24.91 26.01
CA TYR A 14 17.05 24.44 26.62
C TYR A 14 15.83 25.22 26.11
N VAL A 15 15.93 26.55 26.06
CA VAL A 15 14.87 27.42 25.52
C VAL A 15 14.66 27.18 24.03
N SER A 16 15.73 26.98 23.25
CA SER A 16 15.64 26.66 21.82
C SER A 16 14.91 25.32 21.59
N GLY A 17 15.25 24.28 22.36
CA GLY A 17 14.53 23.00 22.33
C GLY A 17 13.06 23.14 22.73
N TYR A 18 12.76 23.93 23.77
CA TYR A 18 11.39 24.18 24.23
C TYR A 18 10.55 24.93 23.17
N LEU A 19 11.14 25.91 22.49
CA LEU A 19 10.49 26.64 21.39
C LEU A 19 10.20 25.74 20.19
N LEU A 20 11.13 24.85 19.83
CA LEU A 20 10.90 23.85 18.78
C LEU A 20 9.80 22.86 19.14
N TYR A 21 9.73 22.47 20.41
CA TYR A 21 8.67 21.58 20.92
C TYR A 21 7.29 22.24 20.81
N MET A 22 7.17 23.51 21.23
CA MET A 22 5.91 24.26 21.14
C MET A 22 5.50 24.57 19.68
N ALA A 23 6.47 24.78 18.78
CA ALA A 23 6.20 24.98 17.35
C ALA A 23 5.59 23.72 16.67
N SER A 24 5.76 22.55 17.27
CA SER A 24 5.26 21.28 16.73
C SER A 24 3.74 21.11 16.87
N GLU A 25 3.07 21.84 17.77
CA GLU A 25 1.62 21.74 17.95
C GLU A 25 0.82 22.18 16.70
N LYS A 26 1.36 23.13 15.92
CA LYS A 26 0.72 23.63 14.69
C LYS A 26 0.83 22.62 13.55
N GLN A 27 1.90 21.85 13.50
CA GLN A 27 2.12 20.85 12.45
C GLN A 27 1.30 19.59 12.70
N ILE A 28 1.10 19.21 13.96
CA ILE A 28 0.29 18.03 14.31
C ILE A 28 -1.15 18.20 13.78
N LYS A 29 -1.78 19.36 13.97
CA LYS A 29 -3.16 19.59 13.50
C LYS A 29 -3.29 19.65 11.96
N ALA A 30 -2.29 20.21 11.28
CA ALA A 30 -2.26 20.25 9.82
C ALA A 30 -1.95 18.87 9.21
N LEU A 31 -1.13 18.07 9.89
CA LEU A 31 -0.79 16.70 9.51
C LEU A 31 -1.99 15.77 9.71
N GLU A 32 -2.72 15.91 10.82
CA GLU A 32 -3.94 15.16 11.10
C GLU A 32 -5.03 15.42 10.04
N LYS A 33 -5.13 16.64 9.51
CA LYS A 33 -6.02 16.95 8.39
C LYS A 33 -5.64 16.21 7.11
N ARG A 34 -4.34 16.12 6.80
CA ARG A 34 -3.86 15.38 5.63
C ARG A 34 -4.05 13.87 5.79
N VAL A 35 -3.80 13.33 6.99
CA VAL A 35 -4.06 11.92 7.30
C VAL A 35 -5.55 11.60 7.12
N ARG A 36 -6.45 12.41 7.69
CA ARG A 36 -7.91 12.23 7.50
C ARG A 36 -8.34 12.35 6.03
N GLN A 37 -7.67 13.17 5.24
CA GLN A 37 -7.96 13.29 3.81
C GLN A 37 -7.47 12.08 3.02
N LEU A 38 -6.31 11.53 3.37
CA LEU A 38 -5.79 10.28 2.81
C LEU A 38 -6.67 9.08 3.19
N GLU A 39 -7.11 8.98 4.45
CA GLU A 39 -8.05 7.96 4.89
C GLU A 39 -9.34 7.99 4.07
N LYS A 40 -9.92 9.18 3.85
CA LYS A 40 -11.10 9.34 2.99
C LYS A 40 -10.85 8.88 1.55
N GLN A 41 -9.67 9.16 0.99
CA GLN A 41 -9.31 8.70 -0.36
C GLN A 41 -9.13 7.18 -0.41
N LEU A 42 -8.53 6.57 0.62
CA LEU A 42 -8.39 5.12 0.71
C LEU A 42 -9.74 4.42 0.87
N THR A 43 -10.65 4.94 1.70
CA THR A 43 -12.02 4.42 1.82
C THR A 43 -12.79 4.55 0.51
N GLN A 44 -12.58 5.63 -0.25
CA GLN A 44 -13.24 5.83 -1.54
C GLN A 44 -12.68 4.93 -2.66
N ILE A 45 -11.39 4.58 -2.61
CA ILE A 45 -10.80 3.58 -3.52
C ILE A 45 -11.26 2.17 -3.12
N GLN A 46 -11.35 1.88 -1.82
CA GLN A 46 -11.84 0.58 -1.32
C GLN A 46 -13.35 0.36 -1.55
N GLN A 47 -14.12 1.44 -1.76
CA GLN A 47 -15.54 1.39 -2.15
C GLN A 47 -15.74 1.45 -3.68
N GLY A 48 -14.71 1.84 -4.45
CA GLY A 48 -14.73 1.94 -5.91
C GLY A 48 -14.08 0.75 -6.63
N GLU A 49 -13.32 -0.06 -5.91
CA GLU A 49 -12.70 -1.26 -6.44
C GLU A 49 -12.66 -2.30 -5.31
N GLU A 50 -13.83 -2.88 -5.03
CA GLU A 50 -13.86 -4.31 -4.76
C GLU A 50 -13.10 -4.91 -5.95
N TRP A 51 -11.84 -5.31 -5.74
CA TRP A 51 -11.12 -6.17 -6.67
C TRP A 51 -11.91 -7.48 -6.69
N LYS A 52 -13.02 -7.43 -7.40
CA LYS A 52 -13.76 -8.59 -7.84
C LYS A 52 -12.73 -9.28 -8.71
N GLU A 53 -12.12 -10.34 -8.17
CA GLU A 53 -11.41 -11.30 -8.99
C GLU A 53 -12.29 -11.47 -10.24
N PRO A 54 -11.79 -11.13 -11.44
CA PRO A 54 -12.61 -11.21 -12.64
C PRO A 54 -13.22 -12.60 -12.65
N ASP A 55 -14.50 -12.75 -13.02
CA ASP A 55 -15.25 -14.02 -13.07
C ASP A 55 -14.42 -15.20 -13.67
N VAL A 56 -13.54 -14.84 -14.60
CA VAL A 56 -12.48 -15.63 -15.20
C VAL A 56 -11.61 -16.39 -14.18
N ASN A 57 -11.31 -15.82 -13.01
CA ASN A 57 -10.48 -16.39 -11.96
C ASN A 57 -11.18 -17.54 -11.22
N ASP A 58 -12.50 -17.45 -10.96
CA ASP A 58 -13.27 -18.57 -10.42
C ASP A 58 -13.32 -19.73 -11.42
N GLU A 59 -13.56 -19.44 -12.70
CA GLU A 59 -13.57 -20.46 -13.77
C GLU A 59 -12.17 -21.10 -13.93
N LEU A 60 -11.11 -20.29 -13.83
CA LEU A 60 -9.72 -20.75 -13.81
C LEU A 60 -9.40 -21.62 -12.59
N ARG A 61 -9.84 -21.24 -11.41
CA ARG A 61 -9.68 -22.02 -10.17
C ARG A 61 -10.40 -23.36 -10.27
N GLU A 62 -11.60 -23.40 -10.85
CA GLU A 62 -12.34 -24.65 -11.07
C GLU A 62 -11.60 -25.57 -12.07
N LEU A 63 -11.07 -25.01 -13.17
CA LEU A 63 -10.26 -25.75 -14.13
C LEU A 63 -8.94 -26.26 -13.52
N LEU A 64 -8.32 -25.47 -12.63
CA LEU A 64 -7.13 -25.85 -11.87
C LEU A 64 -7.42 -26.99 -10.89
N GLN A 65 -8.53 -26.93 -10.14
CA GLN A 65 -8.96 -28.01 -9.24
C GLN A 65 -9.26 -29.31 -9.99
N LYS A 66 -9.79 -29.22 -11.22
CA LYS A 66 -10.02 -30.36 -12.11
C LYS A 66 -8.73 -30.88 -12.78
N GLY A 67 -7.57 -30.28 -12.50
CA GLY A 67 -6.27 -30.68 -13.06
C GLY A 67 -6.08 -30.31 -14.53
N LYS A 68 -6.94 -29.44 -15.09
CA LYS A 68 -6.99 -29.13 -16.52
C LYS A 68 -6.18 -27.88 -16.88
N MET A 69 -4.87 -27.91 -16.62
CA MET A 69 -3.95 -26.78 -16.88
C MET A 69 -4.01 -26.25 -18.32
N VAL A 70 -4.12 -27.15 -19.31
CA VAL A 70 -4.14 -26.75 -20.72
C VAL A 70 -5.41 -25.96 -21.07
N GLU A 71 -6.55 -26.34 -20.47
CA GLU A 71 -7.84 -25.68 -20.68
C GLU A 71 -7.87 -24.30 -19.99
N ALA A 72 -7.30 -24.21 -18.78
CA ALA A 72 -7.10 -22.96 -18.05
C ALA A 72 -6.25 -21.96 -18.84
N VAL A 73 -5.07 -22.37 -19.33
CA VAL A 73 -4.19 -21.51 -20.15
C VAL A 73 -4.86 -21.08 -21.45
N LYS A 74 -5.64 -21.98 -22.08
CA LYS A 74 -6.39 -21.66 -23.29
C LYS A 74 -7.43 -20.57 -23.03
N ARG A 75 -8.19 -20.66 -21.93
CA ARG A 75 -9.15 -19.62 -21.55
C ARG A 75 -8.52 -18.31 -21.16
N THR A 76 -7.41 -18.31 -20.40
CA THR A 76 -6.67 -17.06 -20.11
C THR A 76 -6.22 -16.38 -21.41
N ARG A 77 -5.80 -17.15 -22.41
CA ARG A 77 -5.39 -16.62 -23.70
C ARG A 77 -6.55 -16.01 -24.48
N GLU A 78 -7.71 -16.65 -24.45
CA GLU A 78 -8.92 -16.19 -25.16
C GLU A 78 -9.51 -14.93 -24.50
N GLU A 79 -9.54 -14.87 -23.16
CA GLU A 79 -10.10 -13.75 -22.39
C GLU A 79 -9.18 -12.53 -22.34
N PHE A 80 -7.89 -12.74 -22.06
CA PHE A 80 -6.94 -11.63 -21.88
C PHE A 80 -6.17 -11.27 -23.16
N GLY A 81 -6.25 -12.09 -24.22
CA GLY A 81 -5.50 -11.89 -25.46
C GLY A 81 -3.98 -12.01 -25.30
N TRP A 82 -3.52 -12.61 -24.20
CA TRP A 82 -2.11 -12.71 -23.84
C TRP A 82 -1.34 -13.73 -24.69
N SER A 83 0.00 -13.63 -24.68
CA SER A 83 0.85 -14.66 -25.28
C SER A 83 0.75 -15.97 -24.51
N LEU A 84 1.09 -17.10 -25.14
CA LEU A 84 1.09 -18.42 -24.50
C LEU A 84 1.93 -18.46 -23.20
N LEU A 85 3.03 -17.71 -23.19
CA LEU A 85 3.93 -17.60 -22.05
C LEU A 85 3.26 -16.87 -20.87
N ASP A 86 2.67 -15.70 -21.15
CA ASP A 86 2.01 -14.86 -20.14
C ASP A 86 0.79 -15.58 -19.56
N ALA A 87 -0.01 -16.22 -20.42
CA ALA A 87 -1.14 -17.03 -19.99
C ALA A 87 -0.69 -18.17 -19.06
N LYS A 88 0.37 -18.90 -19.43
CA LYS A 88 0.94 -19.95 -18.56
C LYS A 88 1.42 -19.40 -17.21
N GLN A 89 2.19 -18.31 -17.22
CA GLN A 89 2.71 -17.71 -15.99
C GLN A 89 1.59 -17.24 -15.06
N TYR A 90 0.50 -16.73 -15.61
CA TYR A 90 -0.67 -16.32 -14.84
C TYR A 90 -1.35 -17.52 -14.16
N VAL A 91 -1.60 -18.59 -14.92
CA VAL A 91 -2.20 -19.81 -14.38
C VAL A 91 -1.29 -20.50 -13.35
N ASP A 92 0.03 -20.50 -13.58
CA ASP A 92 1.00 -21.05 -12.63
C ASP A 92 1.02 -20.23 -11.32
N LYS A 93 0.96 -18.89 -11.38
CA LYS A 93 0.81 -18.03 -10.18
C LYS A 93 -0.50 -18.28 -9.42
N LEU A 94 -1.58 -18.53 -10.15
CA LEU A 94 -2.88 -18.88 -9.56
C LEU A 94 -2.84 -20.20 -8.82
N LYS A 95 -2.11 -21.18 -9.35
CA LYS A 95 -1.90 -22.47 -8.70
C LYS A 95 -1.03 -22.37 -7.44
N GLU A 96 -0.03 -21.49 -7.43
CA GLU A 96 0.91 -21.33 -6.30
C GLU A 96 0.30 -20.60 -5.09
N ASN A 97 -0.68 -19.71 -5.31
CA ASN A 97 -1.37 -18.98 -4.25
C ASN A 97 -2.55 -19.76 -3.61
N HIS A 98 -2.67 -21.07 -3.87
CA HIS A 98 -3.83 -21.89 -3.50
C HIS A 98 -3.52 -23.04 -2.55
#